data_AF-A0A947IYW8-F1
#
_entry.id   AF-A0A947IYW8-F1
#
_cell.length_a   1.000
_cell.length_b   1.000
_cell.length_c   1.000
_cell.angle_alpha   90.00
_cell.angle_beta   90.00
_cell.angle_gamma   90.00
#
_symmetry.space_group_name_H-M   'P 1'
#
loop_
_entity.id
_entity.type
_entity.pdbx_description
1 polymer ?
#
loop_
_entity_poly.entity_id
_entity_poly.type
_entity_poly.pdbx_seq_one_letter_code
_entity_poly.pdbx_strand_id
1 'polypeptide(L)'
;MTKFEKDSSFIKLGNFSNKSPDRYENIISQAIEVNKFLANKTYVEAGINFNISRGRIYQLNKIANKIPSDFLNKFKNCHNPVILNFLSGKKLLDIASLNDPKIIHLNIADIECYLEILEKVA
;
A
#
# COMPACT_ATOMS: atom_id res chain seq x y z
N MET A 1 2.45 -7.10 -44.21
CA MET A 1 1.80 -6.76 -42.93
C MET A 1 2.06 -7.89 -41.96
N THR A 2 3.15 -7.78 -41.21
CA THR A 2 3.63 -8.79 -40.29
C THR A 2 2.79 -8.79 -39.01
N LYS A 3 2.27 -9.98 -38.67
CA LYS A 3 1.57 -10.29 -37.43
C LYS A 3 2.53 -10.06 -36.27
N PHE A 4 2.20 -9.16 -35.35
CA PHE A 4 2.84 -9.13 -34.05
C PHE A 4 2.22 -10.21 -33.18
N GLU A 5 2.83 -11.39 -33.20
CA GLU A 5 2.69 -12.39 -32.16
C GLU A 5 3.20 -11.77 -30.85
N LYS A 6 2.26 -11.46 -29.94
CA LYS A 6 2.59 -11.03 -28.58
C LYS A 6 2.88 -12.27 -27.74
N ASP A 7 4.07 -12.83 -27.96
CA ASP A 7 4.73 -13.62 -26.94
C ASP A 7 5.21 -12.68 -25.86
N SER A 8 4.52 -12.69 -24.72
CA SER A 8 5.09 -12.31 -23.44
C SER A 8 4.18 -12.84 -22.35
N SER A 9 4.65 -13.91 -21.74
CA SER A 9 4.38 -14.33 -20.38
C SER A 9 4.56 -13.17 -19.40
N PHE A 10 3.63 -12.22 -19.40
CA PHE A 10 3.46 -11.28 -18.30
C PHE A 10 2.91 -12.08 -17.14
N ILE A 11 3.83 -12.57 -16.29
CA ILE A 11 3.48 -13.04 -14.96
C ILE A 11 2.83 -11.85 -14.26
N LYS A 12 1.49 -11.84 -14.21
CA LYS A 12 0.70 -10.90 -13.40
C LYS A 12 1.00 -11.18 -11.94
N LEU A 13 2.07 -10.60 -11.40
CA LEU A 13 2.29 -10.50 -9.97
C LEU A 13 1.63 -9.21 -9.49
N GLY A 14 0.43 -9.36 -8.92
CA GLY A 14 -0.33 -8.27 -8.31
C GLY A 14 -1.62 -7.96 -9.06
N ASN A 15 -2.66 -8.77 -8.85
CA ASN A 15 -4.03 -8.35 -9.18
C ASN A 15 -4.52 -7.35 -8.12
N PHE A 16 -4.08 -6.09 -8.18
CA PHE A 16 -4.72 -4.98 -7.44
C PHE A 16 -6.04 -4.57 -8.12
N SER A 17 -6.91 -5.56 -8.35
CA SER A 17 -8.11 -5.45 -9.17
C SER A 17 -9.02 -4.31 -8.70
N ASN A 18 -9.16 -3.29 -9.55
CA ASN A 18 -10.32 -2.40 -9.53
C ASN A 18 -11.58 -3.18 -9.92
N LYS A 19 -12.23 -3.90 -8.98
CA LYS A 19 -13.66 -4.29 -8.96
C LYS A 19 -13.91 -5.44 -7.98
N SER A 20 -14.22 -5.10 -6.73
CA SER A 20 -15.15 -5.81 -5.84
C SER A 20 -15.42 -4.92 -4.64
N PRO A 21 -16.68 -4.56 -4.33
CA PRO A 21 -17.01 -3.68 -3.20
C PRO A 21 -16.74 -4.31 -1.80
N ASP A 22 -16.35 -5.58 -1.73
CA ASP A 22 -16.34 -6.37 -0.49
C ASP A 22 -14.96 -6.82 0.00
N ARG A 23 -13.85 -6.38 -0.62
CA ARG A 23 -12.51 -6.71 -0.12
C ARG A 23 -11.81 -5.50 0.46
N TYR A 24 -11.65 -5.52 1.78
CA TYR A 24 -10.72 -4.65 2.49
C TYR A 24 -9.32 -4.87 1.92
N GLU A 25 -8.81 -3.88 1.20
CA GLU A 25 -7.49 -3.95 0.60
C GLU A 25 -6.41 -3.63 1.62
N ASN A 26 -5.37 -4.48 1.70
CA ASN A 26 -4.21 -4.19 2.52
C ASN A 26 -3.29 -3.17 1.81
N ILE A 27 -3.56 -1.88 2.05
CA ILE A 27 -2.80 -0.78 1.45
C ILE A 27 -1.33 -0.80 1.87
N ILE A 28 -1.04 -1.29 3.08
CA ILE A 28 0.33 -1.41 3.58
C ILE A 28 1.10 -2.44 2.75
N SER A 29 0.50 -3.60 2.46
CA SER A 29 1.11 -4.60 1.58
C SER A 29 1.36 -4.03 0.19
N GLN A 30 0.38 -3.35 -0.40
CA GLN A 30 0.53 -2.69 -1.70
C GLN A 30 1.67 -1.65 -1.69
N ALA A 31 1.77 -0.86 -0.63
CA ALA A 31 2.80 0.18 -0.49
C ALA A 31 4.21 -0.42 -0.45
N ILE A 32 4.39 -1.50 0.32
CA ILE A 32 5.66 -2.23 0.41
C ILE A 32 6.04 -2.82 -0.95
N GLU A 33 5.10 -3.49 -1.63
CA GLU A 33 5.36 -4.11 -2.94
C GLU A 33 5.73 -3.08 -4.01
N VAL A 34 4.99 -1.96 -4.07
CA VAL A 34 5.29 -0.86 -5.00
C VAL A 34 6.64 -0.24 -4.71
N ASN A 35 6.96 0.04 -3.45
CA ASN A 35 8.24 0.62 -3.07
C ASN A 35 9.42 -0.30 -3.43
N LYS A 36 9.28 -1.61 -3.16
CA LYS A 36 10.27 -2.62 -3.55
C LYS A 36 10.46 -2.68 -5.07
N PHE A 37 9.38 -2.60 -5.83
CA PHE A 37 9.44 -2.62 -7.29
C PHE A 37 10.16 -1.37 -7.84
N LEU A 38 9.84 -0.19 -7.29
CA LEU A 38 10.44 1.09 -7.68
C LEU A 38 11.94 1.20 -7.37
N ALA A 39 12.52 0.30 -6.58
CA ALA A 39 13.96 0.27 -6.31
C ALA A 39 14.80 0.16 -7.61
N ASN A 40 14.27 -0.50 -8.65
CA ASN A 40 14.97 -0.72 -9.92
C ASN A 40 14.13 -0.36 -11.14
N LYS A 41 12.97 0.29 -10.95
CA LYS A 41 11.95 0.47 -11.98
C LYS A 41 11.32 1.84 -11.91
N THR A 42 10.81 2.29 -13.06
CA THR A 42 10.12 3.57 -13.17
C THR A 42 8.67 3.48 -12.71
N TYR A 43 8.07 4.64 -12.46
CA TYR A 43 6.64 4.76 -12.13
C TYR A 43 5.72 4.28 -13.26
N VAL A 44 6.18 4.38 -14.51
CA VAL A 44 5.44 3.92 -15.69
C VAL A 44 5.42 2.39 -15.72
N GLU A 45 6.59 1.76 -15.56
CA GLU A 45 6.69 0.30 -15.46
C GLU A 45 5.87 -0.24 -14.28
N ALA A 46 5.90 0.45 -13.13
CA ALA A 46 5.11 0.06 -11.97
C ALA A 46 3.60 0.14 -12.26
N GLY A 47 3.13 1.21 -12.92
CA GLY A 47 1.73 1.35 -13.30
C GLY A 47 1.26 0.23 -14.25
N ILE A 48 2.12 -0.19 -15.18
CA ILE A 48 1.86 -1.34 -16.07
C ILE A 48 1.85 -2.64 -15.28
N ASN A 49 2.86 -2.88 -14.44
CA ASN A 49 3.01 -4.12 -13.67
C ASN A 49 1.82 -4.35 -12.72
N PHE A 50 1.44 -3.30 -12.00
CA PHE A 50 0.42 -3.35 -10.95
C PHE A 50 -0.99 -2.98 -11.43
N ASN A 51 -1.12 -2.59 -12.71
CA ASN A 51 -2.39 -2.17 -13.33
C ASN A 51 -3.11 -1.05 -12.55
N ILE A 52 -2.35 -0.06 -12.07
CA ILE A 52 -2.86 1.10 -11.32
C ILE A 52 -2.27 2.41 -11.86
N SER A 53 -2.96 3.52 -11.58
CA SER A 53 -2.53 4.83 -12.07
C SER A 53 -1.20 5.26 -11.46
N ARG A 54 -0.44 6.10 -12.19
CA ARG A 54 0.80 6.71 -11.70
C ARG A 54 0.57 7.49 -10.39
N GLY A 55 -0.57 8.15 -10.25
CA GLY A 55 -0.96 8.85 -9.02
C GLY A 55 -1.10 7.90 -7.83
N ARG A 56 -1.69 6.72 -8.05
CA ARG A 56 -1.80 5.68 -7.01
C ARG A 56 -0.42 5.13 -6.62
N ILE A 57 0.45 4.88 -7.60
CA ILE A 57 1.85 4.49 -7.36
C ILE A 57 2.57 5.52 -6.50
N TYR A 58 2.41 6.82 -6.79
CA TYR A 58 2.99 7.90 -6.00
C TYR A 58 2.51 7.90 -4.55
N GLN A 59 1.19 7.75 -4.34
CA GLN A 59 0.62 7.68 -2.98
C GLN A 59 1.18 6.49 -2.20
N LEU A 60 1.21 5.31 -2.81
CA LEU A 60 1.74 4.08 -2.21
C LEU A 60 3.23 4.21 -1.86
N ASN A 61 4.02 4.75 -2.78
CA ASN A 61 5.44 5.00 -2.54
C ASN A 61 5.66 6.05 -1.43
N LYS A 62 4.81 7.08 -1.34
CA LYS A 62 4.87 8.07 -0.27
C LYS A 62 4.59 7.44 1.09
N ILE A 63 3.56 6.60 1.19
CA ILE A 63 3.23 5.85 2.41
C ILE A 63 4.42 5.00 2.84
N ALA A 64 4.98 4.19 1.94
CA ALA A 64 6.09 3.29 2.26
C ALA A 64 7.36 4.02 2.75
N ASN A 65 7.64 5.22 2.24
CA ASN A 65 8.84 5.97 2.60
C ASN A 65 8.68 6.86 3.83
N LYS A 66 7.46 7.18 4.25
CA LYS A 66 7.19 8.14 5.34
C LYS A 66 6.70 7.48 6.61
N ILE A 67 5.97 6.38 6.49
CA ILE A 67 5.45 5.65 7.65
C ILE A 67 6.57 4.77 8.22
N PRO A 68 6.73 4.67 9.55
CA PRO A 68 7.76 3.84 10.17
C PRO A 68 7.72 2.39 9.67
N SER A 69 8.88 1.84 9.34
CA SER A 69 9.02 0.49 8.81
C SER A 69 8.46 -0.59 9.74
N ASP A 70 8.61 -0.41 11.05
CA ASP A 70 8.16 -1.37 12.05
C ASP A 70 6.63 -1.48 12.04
N PHE A 71 5.94 -0.34 11.91
CA PHE A 71 4.49 -0.28 11.73
C PHE A 71 4.05 -0.97 10.43
N LEU A 72 4.70 -0.66 9.30
CA LEU A 72 4.39 -1.29 8.01
C LEU A 72 4.60 -2.81 8.08
N ASN A 73 5.68 -3.26 8.71
CA ASN A 73 5.99 -4.69 8.86
C ASN A 73 5.00 -5.42 9.77
N LYS A 74 4.50 -4.75 10.83
CA LYS A 74 3.49 -5.30 11.75
C LYS A 74 2.20 -5.63 11.00
N PHE A 75 1.74 -4.75 10.10
CA PHE A 75 0.44 -4.88 9.45
C PHE A 75 0.46 -5.38 7.99
N LYS A 76 1.64 -5.70 7.42
CA LYS A 76 1.75 -6.15 6.01
C LYS A 76 0.94 -7.41 5.69
N ASN A 77 0.75 -8.30 6.66
CA ASN A 77 -0.02 -9.54 6.52
C ASN A 77 -1.38 -9.47 7.24
N CYS A 78 -1.86 -8.26 7.57
CA CYS A 78 -3.15 -8.08 8.20
C CYS A 78 -4.28 -8.43 7.21
N HIS A 79 -5.22 -9.24 7.68
CA HIS A 79 -6.44 -9.61 6.94
C HIS A 79 -7.71 -9.19 7.68
N ASN A 80 -7.60 -8.61 8.88
CA ASN A 80 -8.76 -8.21 9.68
C ASN A 80 -9.47 -7.02 9.01
N PRO A 81 -10.74 -7.19 8.56
CA PRO A 81 -11.55 -6.14 7.97
C PRO A 81 -11.59 -4.81 8.72
N VAL A 82 -11.76 -4.86 10.03
CA VAL A 82 -11.90 -3.67 10.89
C VAL A 82 -10.60 -2.89 10.91
N ILE A 83 -9.48 -3.60 11.08
CA ILE A 83 -8.14 -2.99 11.08
C ILE A 83 -7.82 -2.43 9.70
N LEU A 84 -8.09 -3.17 8.62
CA LEU A 84 -7.84 -2.71 7.26
C LEU A 84 -8.69 -1.50 6.88
N ASN A 85 -9.94 -1.42 7.36
CA ASN A 85 -10.77 -0.23 7.19
C ASN A 85 -10.19 0.99 7.93
N PHE A 86 -9.72 0.78 9.16
CA PHE A 86 -9.08 1.83 9.95
C PHE A 86 -7.78 2.31 9.29
N LEU A 87 -6.99 1.38 8.75
CA LEU A 87 -5.75 1.63 8.00
C LEU A 87 -6.00 1.87 6.51
N SER A 88 -7.07 2.61 6.20
CA SER A 88 -7.40 2.99 4.83
C SER A 88 -6.27 3.80 4.17
N GLY A 89 -6.21 3.73 2.84
CA GLY A 89 -5.20 4.46 2.07
C GLY A 89 -5.27 5.98 2.24
N LYS A 90 -6.46 6.55 2.49
CA LYS A 90 -6.61 7.98 2.79
C LYS A 90 -5.91 8.34 4.09
N LYS A 91 -6.22 7.63 5.18
CA LYS A 91 -5.63 7.90 6.50
C LYS A 91 -4.12 7.77 6.48
N LEU A 92 -3.59 6.70 5.89
CA LEU A 92 -2.15 6.48 5.76
C LEU A 92 -1.48 7.58 4.92
N LEU A 93 -2.12 8.02 3.84
CA LEU A 93 -1.61 9.10 3.00
C LEU A 93 -1.63 10.46 3.71
N ASP A 94 -2.67 10.76 4.48
CA ASP A 94 -2.79 11.99 5.26
C ASP A 94 -1.62 12.09 6.26
N ILE A 95 -1.35 11.01 6.99
CA ILE A 95 -0.20 10.92 7.92
C ILE A 95 1.12 11.02 7.16
N ALA A 96 1.29 10.27 6.07
CA ALA A 96 2.51 10.31 5.24
C ALA A 96 2.74 11.68 4.59
N SER A 97 1.71 12.54 4.53
CA SER A 97 1.79 13.89 3.98
C SER A 97 2.20 14.95 4.98
N LEU A 98 2.32 14.59 6.27
CA LEU A 98 2.90 15.45 7.28
C LEU A 98 4.40 15.68 6.99
N ASN A 99 4.87 16.89 7.31
CA ASN A 99 6.25 17.29 7.05
C ASN A 99 7.20 16.94 8.20
N ASP A 100 6.69 16.79 9.42
CA ASP A 100 7.49 16.52 10.62
C ASP A 100 7.48 15.02 10.95
N PRO A 101 8.64 14.35 10.90
CA PRO A 101 8.77 12.94 11.31
C PRO A 101 8.27 12.67 12.73
N LYS A 102 8.47 13.60 13.67
CA LYS A 102 8.00 13.40 15.07
C LYS A 102 6.49 13.32 15.13
N ILE A 103 5.79 14.18 14.38
CA ILE A 103 4.33 14.16 14.32
C ILE A 103 3.83 12.88 13.65
N ILE A 104 4.52 12.40 12.61
CA ILE A 104 4.22 11.10 12.00
C ILE A 104 4.35 9.98 13.03
N HIS A 105 5.45 9.91 13.78
CA HIS A 105 5.67 8.90 14.81
C HIS A 105 4.60 8.93 15.90
N LEU A 106 4.21 10.12 16.37
CA LEU A 106 3.13 10.27 17.36
C LEU A 106 1.79 9.75 16.82
N ASN A 107 1.41 10.15 15.61
CA ASN A 107 0.17 9.68 14.98
C ASN A 107 0.15 8.15 14.81
N ILE A 108 1.31 7.56 14.50
CA ILE A 108 1.45 6.10 14.36
C ILE A 108 1.35 5.41 15.71
N ALA A 109 1.99 5.93 16.76
CA ALA A 109 1.89 5.38 18.11
C ALA A 109 0.44 5.43 18.64
N ASP A 110 -0.28 6.53 18.40
CA ASP A 110 -1.70 6.66 18.78
C ASP A 110 -2.56 5.62 18.06
N ILE A 111 -2.29 5.38 16.77
CA ILE A 111 -2.96 4.35 15.97
C ILE A 111 -2.66 2.94 16.51
N GLU A 112 -1.40 2.65 16.81
CA GLU A 112 -1.01 1.35 17.37
C GLU A 112 -1.71 1.08 18.71
N CYS A 113 -1.73 2.07 19.60
CA CYS A 113 -2.43 1.99 20.88
C CYS A 113 -3.92 1.68 20.69
N TYR A 114 -4.59 2.35 19.76
CA TYR A 114 -5.99 2.10 19.45
C TYR A 114 -6.23 0.69 18.86
N LEU A 115 -5.37 0.24 17.95
CA LEU A 115 -5.50 -1.08 17.35
C LEU A 115 -5.27 -2.21 18.36
N GLU A 116 -4.35 -2.04 19.31
CA GLU A 116 -4.14 -3.00 20.39
C GLU A 116 -5.35 -3.13 21.32
N ILE A 117 -6.12 -2.05 21.50
CA ILE A 117 -7.39 -2.10 22.23
C ILE A 117 -8.42 -2.88 21.42
N LEU A 118 -8.53 -2.61 20.11
CA LEU A 118 -9.47 -3.32 19.25
C LEU A 118 -9.17 -4.83 19.16
N GLU A 119 -7.90 -5.23 19.11
CA GLU A 119 -7.49 -6.64 19.10
C GLU A 119 -7.82 -7.37 20.42
N LYS A 120 -7.90 -6.65 21.55
CA LYS A 120 -8.25 -7.24 22.86
C LYS A 120 -9.75 -7.42 23.08
N VAL A 121 -10.58 -6.77 22.27
CA VAL A 121 -12.05 -6.77 22.40
C VAL A 121 -12.72 -7.64 21.33
N ALA A 122 -11.99 -8.03 20.28
CA ALA A 122 -12.44 -8.90 19.19
C ALA A 122 -12.10 -10.37 19.42
#